data_AF-A0A814MN29-F1
#
_entry.id   AF-A0A814MN29-F1
#
_cell.length_a   1.000
_cell.length_b   1.000
_cell.length_c   1.000
_cell.angle_alpha   90.00
_cell.angle_beta   90.00
_cell.angle_gamma   90.00
#
_symmetry.space_group_name_H-M   'P 1'
#
loop_
_entity.id
_entity.type
_entity.pdbx_description
1 polymer ?
#
loop_
_entity_poly.entity_id
_entity_poly.type
_entity_poly.pdbx_seq_one_letter_code
_entity_poly.pdbx_strand_id
1 'polypeptide(L)'
;MVLENLSVPSLYIVKSIIILDNDGNRIFAKYYNQSISTIKEQKEFEKSLFNKTHKGTGDVILLDNWTVVYRNNVDLIFYVMGSINENELMLNAVLACLFDALNAMLRKNVEKRILYENLDLVILTVDEICDDGIILESDPIMVMQRVQIRQDDVPLGEQTVSQKQQENDILMCLLLFPIMINSPGIRDLRRKERIKLGIEIAGFWFLGLCNNFGYVVMLSAAHDILKEEQHENSTDPSPHNTTNRFDCNHVSAGAVLLADILPALAIKVTAPFFMHKIIYNIRFAFIVLFAASSLLIVGTSNIIALSLFGVACASISSGFGEITILQLSSFYSIHTVSAWSSGTGAAGLLGSLSYALLTGPIKLKPKSAILVLLFIPVIQLISYFMVGASTAASKQQQYQQIADHSKDETTDDDDEKPARDEVAVLENRPSRLQLIKPLIKYIIPLTLVYFAEYLINQGLYELIFFHGIFLSHASQYRWYSGIYQIGVFISRTSVIFFRIHYLWLLPIIQFINLGLFFACVYRTEYIPSIWLVFGLILFEGLIGGGAYVNTFYKISKEIPERDREFSMGVASVGDSFGITFAGLLAIPIHNAICQ
;
A
#
# COMPACT_ATOMS: atom_id res chain seq x y z
N MET A 1 -6.15 -37.17 -47.36
CA MET A 1 -7.17 -36.50 -46.52
C MET A 1 -6.41 -35.66 -45.51
N VAL A 2 -5.85 -34.52 -45.96
CA VAL A 2 -6.32 -33.15 -45.65
C VAL A 2 -6.40 -32.89 -44.13
N LEU A 3 -5.27 -32.55 -43.50
CA LEU A 3 -5.19 -31.98 -42.15
C LEU A 3 -3.90 -31.14 -41.97
N GLU A 4 -3.49 -30.37 -43.00
CA GLU A 4 -2.20 -29.65 -42.98
C GLU A 4 -2.32 -28.11 -43.03
N ASN A 5 -3.51 -27.54 -42.79
CA ASN A 5 -3.71 -26.07 -42.78
C ASN A 5 -4.70 -25.62 -41.69
N LEU A 6 -4.51 -26.05 -40.45
CA LEU A 6 -5.13 -25.33 -39.31
C LEU A 6 -4.16 -24.22 -38.90
N SER A 7 -4.39 -23.03 -39.44
CA SER A 7 -3.75 -21.80 -38.96
C SER A 7 -3.93 -21.70 -37.45
N VAL A 8 -2.83 -21.57 -36.71
CA VAL A 8 -2.83 -21.38 -35.26
C VAL A 8 -3.79 -20.22 -34.92
N PRO A 9 -4.73 -20.39 -33.98
CA PRO A 9 -5.66 -19.32 -33.62
C PRO A 9 -4.89 -18.15 -33.00
N SER A 10 -4.98 -16.97 -33.64
CA SER A 10 -4.36 -15.75 -33.14
C SER A 10 -5.26 -15.09 -32.10
N LEU A 11 -4.68 -14.54 -31.04
CA LEU A 11 -5.40 -13.71 -30.08
C LEU A 11 -5.82 -12.34 -30.67
N TYR A 12 -5.18 -11.91 -31.77
CA TYR A 12 -5.40 -10.62 -32.43
C TYR A 12 -6.52 -10.69 -33.48
N ILE A 13 -7.73 -10.97 -33.00
CA ILE A 13 -8.91 -11.29 -33.81
C ILE A 13 -9.48 -10.04 -34.50
N VAL A 14 -9.55 -8.91 -33.79
CA VAL A 14 -10.17 -7.68 -34.28
C VAL A 14 -9.11 -6.80 -34.94
N LYS A 15 -9.24 -6.55 -36.24
CA LYS A 15 -8.33 -5.66 -36.98
C LYS A 15 -8.77 -4.20 -36.93
N SER A 16 -10.08 -3.94 -36.92
CA SER A 16 -10.60 -2.59 -36.71
C SER A 16 -12.08 -2.56 -36.30
N ILE A 17 -12.46 -1.44 -35.69
CA ILE A 17 -13.82 -1.09 -35.31
C ILE A 17 -14.13 0.30 -35.89
N ILE A 18 -15.21 0.44 -36.65
CA ILE A 18 -15.58 1.67 -37.34
C ILE A 18 -17.06 1.97 -37.15
N ILE A 19 -17.40 3.25 -36.99
CA ILE A 19 -18.77 3.77 -37.00
C ILE A 19 -18.84 4.87 -38.06
N LEU A 20 -19.67 4.65 -39.08
CA LEU A 20 -19.94 5.62 -40.14
C LEU A 20 -21.37 6.16 -40.00
N ASP A 21 -21.61 7.36 -40.53
CA ASP A 21 -22.97 7.86 -40.75
C ASP A 21 -23.58 7.29 -42.05
N ASN A 22 -24.87 7.57 -42.26
CA ASN A 22 -25.60 7.17 -43.46
C ASN A 22 -25.19 7.94 -44.75
N ASP A 23 -24.23 8.86 -44.66
CA ASP A 23 -23.63 9.56 -45.79
C ASP A 23 -22.22 9.01 -46.12
N GLY A 24 -21.71 8.05 -45.34
CA GLY A 24 -20.39 7.46 -45.47
C GLY A 24 -19.26 8.25 -44.81
N ASN A 25 -19.57 9.24 -43.96
CA ASN A 25 -18.58 9.98 -43.18
C ASN A 25 -18.23 9.22 -41.89
N ARG A 26 -16.95 9.28 -41.52
CA ARG A 26 -16.42 8.69 -40.30
C ARG A 26 -16.89 9.45 -39.06
N ILE A 27 -17.49 8.74 -38.11
CA ILE A 27 -17.74 9.25 -36.75
C ILE A 27 -16.66 8.73 -35.81
N PHE A 28 -16.37 7.43 -35.87
CA PHE A 28 -15.33 6.78 -35.08
C PHE A 28 -14.61 5.72 -35.94
N ALA A 29 -13.30 5.61 -35.80
CA ALA A 29 -12.52 4.52 -36.40
C ALA A 29 -11.29 4.23 -35.56
N LYS A 30 -11.09 2.95 -35.21
CA LYS A 30 -9.88 2.45 -34.54
C LYS A 30 -9.37 1.23 -35.30
N TYR A 31 -8.11 1.31 -35.74
CA TYR A 31 -7.41 0.25 -36.47
C TYR A 31 -6.28 -0.26 -35.58
N TYR A 32 -6.24 -1.57 -35.33
CA TYR A 32 -5.32 -2.20 -34.37
C TYR A 32 -4.06 -2.77 -35.03
N ASN A 33 -4.09 -3.03 -36.34
CA ASN A 33 -2.94 -3.55 -37.07
C ASN A 33 -2.46 -2.55 -38.14
N GLN A 34 -1.14 -2.45 -38.36
CA GLN A 34 -0.51 -1.48 -39.28
C GLN A 34 -0.74 -1.76 -40.78
N SER A 35 -1.63 -2.70 -41.13
CA SER A 35 -1.92 -3.05 -42.53
C SER A 35 -2.49 -1.89 -43.36
N ILE A 36 -3.17 -0.92 -42.72
CA ILE A 36 -3.63 0.33 -43.36
C ILE A 36 -3.09 1.51 -42.55
N SER A 37 -1.86 1.91 -42.87
CA SER A 37 -1.10 2.88 -42.07
C SER A 37 -1.43 4.35 -42.39
N THR A 38 -1.89 4.65 -43.61
CA THR A 38 -2.14 6.05 -44.01
C THR A 38 -3.62 6.45 -43.91
N ILE A 39 -3.87 7.70 -43.47
CA ILE A 39 -5.22 8.27 -43.39
C ILE A 39 -5.93 8.27 -44.75
N LYS A 40 -5.17 8.40 -45.85
CA LYS A 40 -5.70 8.39 -47.21
C LYS A 40 -6.26 7.00 -47.56
N GLU A 41 -5.49 5.94 -47.32
CA GLU A 41 -5.92 4.56 -47.56
C GLU A 41 -7.13 4.18 -46.68
N GLN A 42 -7.15 4.61 -45.41
CA GLN A 42 -8.31 4.39 -44.54
C GLN A 42 -9.59 5.02 -45.10
N LYS A 43 -9.52 6.26 -45.61
CA LYS A 43 -10.69 6.94 -46.21
C LYS A 43 -11.13 6.28 -47.52
N GLU A 44 -10.20 5.80 -48.33
CA GLU A 44 -10.51 5.06 -49.56
C GLU A 44 -11.19 3.73 -49.23
N PHE A 45 -10.70 3.02 -48.22
CA PHE A 45 -11.29 1.79 -47.71
C PHE A 45 -12.70 2.02 -47.13
N GLU A 46 -12.87 3.01 -46.26
CA GLU A 46 -14.18 3.37 -45.67
C GLU A 46 -15.23 3.73 -46.74
N LYS A 47 -14.81 4.41 -47.81
CA LYS A 47 -15.69 4.71 -48.95
C LYS A 47 -16.09 3.45 -49.71
N SER A 48 -15.16 2.52 -49.94
CA SER A 48 -15.43 1.21 -50.54
C SER A 48 -16.39 0.39 -49.68
N LEU A 49 -16.15 0.39 -48.37
CA LEU A 49 -16.95 -0.30 -47.35
C LEU A 49 -18.40 0.21 -47.35
N PHE A 50 -18.59 1.53 -47.25
CA PHE A 50 -19.91 2.15 -47.26
C PHE A 50 -20.67 1.87 -48.56
N ASN A 51 -20.02 1.98 -49.72
CA ASN A 51 -20.64 1.71 -51.02
C ASN A 51 -21.21 0.28 -51.11
N LYS A 52 -20.58 -0.70 -50.46
CA LYS A 52 -21.04 -2.09 -50.45
C LYS A 52 -22.11 -2.39 -49.40
N THR A 53 -22.18 -1.62 -48.32
CA THR A 53 -23.01 -1.95 -47.14
C THR A 53 -24.23 -1.04 -46.95
N HIS A 54 -24.21 0.21 -47.45
CA HIS A 54 -25.31 1.18 -47.27
C HIS A 54 -26.68 0.73 -47.82
N LYS A 55 -26.70 -0.19 -48.79
CA LYS A 55 -27.92 -0.80 -49.36
C LYS A 55 -28.05 -2.29 -49.05
N GLY A 56 -27.10 -2.85 -48.30
CA GLY A 56 -27.07 -4.25 -47.96
C GLY A 56 -28.06 -4.58 -46.84
N THR A 57 -28.72 -5.74 -46.94
CA THR A 57 -29.56 -6.32 -45.88
C THR A 57 -28.86 -7.49 -45.19
N GLY A 58 -27.56 -7.69 -45.43
CA GLY A 58 -26.78 -8.75 -44.81
C GLY A 58 -26.10 -8.26 -43.53
N ASP A 59 -25.57 -9.20 -42.74
CA ASP A 59 -24.84 -8.90 -41.51
C ASP A 59 -23.32 -9.08 -41.67
N VAL A 60 -22.89 -9.78 -42.73
CA VAL A 60 -21.47 -10.07 -43.02
C VAL A 60 -21.15 -9.88 -44.50
N ILE A 61 -20.00 -9.30 -44.81
CA ILE A 61 -19.40 -9.26 -46.16
C ILE A 61 -17.91 -9.57 -46.10
N LEU A 62 -17.38 -10.00 -47.24
CA LEU A 62 -15.94 -10.09 -47.48
C LEU A 62 -15.50 -8.89 -48.34
N LEU A 63 -14.53 -8.12 -47.85
CA LEU A 63 -13.99 -6.95 -48.54
C LEU A 63 -12.47 -6.92 -48.41
N ASP A 64 -11.74 -6.88 -49.53
CA ASP A 64 -10.28 -6.71 -49.56
C ASP A 64 -9.51 -7.67 -48.62
N ASN A 65 -9.93 -8.94 -48.57
CA ASN A 65 -9.44 -10.01 -47.68
C ASN A 65 -9.75 -9.81 -46.19
N TRP A 66 -10.75 -9.00 -45.87
CA TRP A 66 -11.24 -8.78 -44.51
C TRP A 66 -12.65 -9.34 -44.40
N THR A 67 -12.90 -10.01 -43.29
CA THR A 67 -14.24 -10.43 -42.88
C THR A 67 -14.85 -9.28 -42.11
N VAL A 68 -15.92 -8.71 -42.64
CA VAL A 68 -16.58 -7.52 -42.09
C VAL A 68 -17.97 -7.88 -41.60
N VAL A 69 -18.21 -7.72 -40.30
CA VAL A 69 -19.55 -7.82 -39.72
C VAL A 69 -20.07 -6.40 -39.48
N TYR A 70 -21.31 -6.13 -39.88
CA TYR A 70 -21.88 -4.80 -39.77
C TYR A 70 -23.34 -4.79 -39.34
N ARG A 71 -23.75 -3.69 -38.72
CA ARG A 71 -25.11 -3.48 -38.24
C ARG A 71 -25.56 -2.06 -38.55
N ASN A 72 -26.68 -1.94 -39.25
CA ASN A 72 -27.34 -0.67 -39.54
C ASN A 72 -28.27 -0.28 -38.38
N ASN A 73 -28.21 0.98 -37.94
CA ASN A 73 -29.13 1.53 -36.95
C ASN A 73 -29.42 3.01 -37.22
N VAL A 74 -30.66 3.31 -37.61
CA VAL A 74 -31.13 4.68 -37.91
C VAL A 74 -30.22 5.37 -38.94
N ASP A 75 -29.35 6.28 -38.50
CA ASP A 75 -28.44 7.08 -39.32
C ASP A 75 -26.97 6.68 -39.14
N LEU A 76 -26.72 5.52 -38.53
CA LEU A 76 -25.41 4.98 -38.18
C LEU A 76 -25.22 3.56 -38.73
N ILE A 77 -23.98 3.25 -39.10
CA ILE A 77 -23.57 1.89 -39.44
C ILE A 77 -22.33 1.53 -38.62
N PHE A 78 -22.43 0.44 -37.86
CA PHE A 78 -21.38 -0.11 -37.02
C PHE A 78 -20.68 -1.24 -37.75
N TYR A 79 -19.34 -1.29 -37.70
CA TYR A 79 -18.51 -2.29 -38.35
C TYR A 79 -17.47 -2.86 -37.39
N VAL A 80 -17.31 -4.18 -37.40
CA VAL A 80 -16.21 -4.89 -36.75
C VAL A 80 -15.56 -5.80 -37.80
N MET A 81 -14.24 -5.73 -37.89
CA MET A 81 -13.49 -6.41 -38.95
C MET A 81 -12.40 -7.32 -38.40
N GLY A 82 -12.21 -8.45 -39.05
CA GLY A 82 -11.14 -9.41 -38.80
C GLY A 82 -10.47 -9.88 -40.10
N SER A 83 -9.46 -10.74 -39.96
CA SER A 83 -8.82 -11.42 -41.09
C SER A 83 -9.82 -12.32 -41.84
N ILE A 84 -9.53 -12.67 -43.10
CA ILE A 84 -10.39 -13.55 -43.93
C ILE A 84 -10.74 -14.91 -43.29
N ASN A 85 -9.86 -15.42 -42.42
CA ASN A 85 -10.03 -16.71 -41.76
C ASN A 85 -10.65 -16.60 -40.35
N GLU A 86 -11.00 -15.38 -39.91
CA GLU A 86 -11.57 -15.19 -38.57
C GLU A 86 -13.01 -15.70 -38.49
N ASN A 87 -13.41 -16.12 -37.29
CA ASN A 87 -14.76 -16.55 -37.03
C ASN A 87 -15.72 -15.36 -36.99
N GLU A 88 -16.62 -15.28 -37.98
CA GLU A 88 -17.68 -14.28 -38.08
C GLU A 88 -18.52 -14.15 -36.80
N LEU A 89 -18.76 -15.26 -36.09
CA LEU A 89 -19.52 -15.24 -34.84
C LEU A 89 -18.80 -14.49 -33.72
N MET A 90 -17.47 -14.54 -33.67
CA MET A 90 -16.69 -13.80 -32.68
C MET A 90 -16.70 -12.30 -32.97
N LEU A 91 -16.53 -11.92 -34.25
CA LEU A 91 -16.64 -10.52 -34.67
C LEU A 91 -18.06 -9.98 -34.43
N ASN A 92 -19.09 -10.81 -34.66
CA ASN A 92 -20.47 -10.45 -34.36
C ASN A 92 -20.74 -10.32 -32.86
N ALA A 93 -20.10 -11.13 -32.00
CA ALA A 93 -20.21 -10.98 -30.55
C ALA A 93 -19.65 -9.62 -30.08
N VAL A 94 -18.51 -9.19 -30.63
CA VAL A 94 -17.93 -7.86 -30.38
C VAL A 94 -18.86 -6.74 -30.85
N LEU A 95 -19.41 -6.87 -32.07
CA LEU A 95 -20.33 -5.89 -32.64
C LEU A 95 -21.63 -5.78 -31.82
N ALA A 96 -22.19 -6.92 -31.41
CA ALA A 96 -23.38 -6.98 -30.58
C ALA A 96 -23.12 -6.35 -29.20
N CYS A 97 -22.00 -6.69 -28.56
CA CYS A 97 -21.59 -6.10 -27.29
C CYS A 97 -21.46 -4.58 -27.37
N LEU A 98 -20.77 -4.06 -28.40
CA LEU A 98 -20.60 -2.62 -28.62
C LEU A 98 -21.96 -1.92 -28.80
N PHE A 99 -22.81 -2.48 -29.67
CA PHE A 99 -24.11 -1.88 -29.94
C PHE A 99 -25.02 -1.92 -28.71
N ASP A 100 -25.13 -3.06 -28.03
CA ASP A 100 -26.04 -3.24 -26.90
C ASP A 100 -25.58 -2.42 -25.68
N ALA A 101 -24.27 -2.31 -25.45
CA ALA A 101 -23.72 -1.43 -24.43
C ALA A 101 -24.04 0.05 -24.73
N LEU A 102 -23.78 0.52 -25.95
CA LEU A 102 -24.10 1.92 -26.33
C LEU A 102 -25.60 2.18 -26.31
N ASN A 103 -26.42 1.23 -26.77
CA ASN A 103 -27.87 1.35 -26.79
C ASN A 103 -28.46 1.47 -25.38
N ALA A 104 -27.93 0.70 -24.43
CA ALA A 104 -28.34 0.81 -23.04
C ALA A 104 -27.81 2.09 -22.37
N MET A 105 -26.57 2.51 -22.63
CA MET A 105 -26.00 3.71 -22.02
C MET A 105 -26.58 5.02 -22.59
N LEU A 106 -26.93 5.04 -23.87
CA LEU A 106 -27.57 6.19 -24.55
C LEU A 106 -29.10 6.17 -24.43
N ARG A 107 -29.65 5.45 -23.44
CA ARG A 107 -31.09 5.38 -23.14
C ARG A 107 -31.96 5.03 -24.37
N LYS A 108 -31.47 4.11 -25.20
CA LYS A 108 -32.06 3.62 -26.46
C LYS A 108 -32.07 4.60 -27.63
N ASN A 109 -31.33 5.71 -27.55
CA ASN A 109 -31.23 6.70 -28.61
C ASN A 109 -29.83 6.67 -29.25
N VAL A 110 -29.57 5.66 -30.08
CA VAL A 110 -28.30 5.51 -30.81
C VAL A 110 -28.41 6.19 -32.17
N GLU A 111 -28.29 7.51 -32.20
CA GLU A 111 -28.35 8.34 -33.41
C GLU A 111 -27.09 9.21 -33.53
N LYS A 112 -26.74 9.63 -34.74
CA LYS A 112 -25.52 10.42 -35.03
C LYS A 112 -25.30 11.57 -34.07
N ARG A 113 -26.34 12.37 -33.82
CA ARG A 113 -26.25 13.55 -32.94
C ARG A 113 -25.82 13.17 -31.51
N ILE A 114 -26.47 12.16 -30.93
CA ILE A 114 -26.23 11.75 -29.54
C ILE A 114 -24.87 11.06 -29.43
N LEU A 115 -24.47 10.30 -30.44
CA LEU A 115 -23.17 9.63 -30.48
C LEU A 115 -22.02 10.64 -30.60
N TYR A 116 -22.21 11.75 -31.34
CA TYR A 116 -21.26 12.87 -31.35
C TYR A 116 -21.18 13.61 -30.02
N GLU A 117 -22.33 13.84 -29.36
CA GLU A 117 -22.38 14.49 -28.05
C GLU A 117 -21.71 13.63 -26.95
N ASN A 118 -21.59 12.31 -27.15
CA ASN A 118 -21.02 11.35 -26.18
C ASN A 118 -19.88 10.50 -26.80
N LEU A 119 -19.01 11.10 -27.61
CA LEU A 119 -17.93 10.36 -28.29
C LEU A 119 -16.90 9.78 -27.30
N ASP A 120 -16.70 10.44 -26.17
CA ASP A 120 -15.89 9.96 -25.04
C ASP A 120 -16.39 8.61 -24.51
N LEU A 121 -17.72 8.47 -24.38
CA LEU A 121 -18.35 7.22 -23.98
C LEU A 121 -18.11 6.11 -25.01
N VAL A 122 -18.19 6.44 -26.30
CA VAL A 122 -17.92 5.50 -27.40
C VAL A 122 -16.49 4.98 -27.35
N ILE A 123 -15.52 5.88 -27.17
CA ILE A 123 -14.10 5.51 -27.06
C ILE A 123 -13.88 4.57 -25.87
N LEU A 124 -14.40 4.92 -24.69
CA LEU A 124 -14.29 4.09 -23.49
C LEU A 124 -14.94 2.71 -23.66
N THR A 125 -16.10 2.67 -24.33
CA THR A 125 -16.79 1.41 -24.61
C THR A 125 -15.95 0.50 -25.50
N VAL A 126 -15.33 1.07 -26.54
CA VAL A 126 -14.47 0.31 -27.46
C VAL A 126 -13.21 -0.18 -26.75
N ASP A 127 -12.59 0.64 -25.90
CA ASP A 127 -11.38 0.27 -25.15
C ASP A 127 -11.65 -0.85 -24.12
N GLU A 128 -12.82 -0.86 -23.49
CA GLU A 128 -13.21 -1.94 -22.55
C GLU A 128 -13.58 -3.25 -23.27
N ILE A 129 -13.99 -3.19 -24.54
CA ILE A 129 -14.33 -4.36 -25.35
C ILE A 129 -13.08 -4.99 -25.97
N CYS A 130 -12.17 -4.16 -26.49
CA CYS A 130 -11.04 -4.61 -27.30
C CYS A 130 -9.80 -3.74 -27.05
N ASP A 131 -8.68 -4.40 -26.74
CA ASP A 131 -7.37 -3.77 -26.60
C ASP A 131 -6.37 -4.40 -27.56
N ASP A 132 -5.72 -3.56 -28.35
CA ASP A 132 -4.80 -3.92 -29.44
C ASP A 132 -5.27 -5.05 -30.38
N GLY A 133 -6.59 -5.18 -30.59
CA GLY A 133 -7.19 -6.23 -31.42
C GLY A 133 -7.51 -7.53 -30.69
N ILE A 134 -7.27 -7.59 -29.38
CA ILE A 134 -7.64 -8.68 -28.48
C ILE A 134 -8.97 -8.34 -27.81
N ILE A 135 -9.92 -9.29 -27.86
CA ILE A 135 -11.23 -9.13 -27.22
C ILE A 135 -11.06 -9.32 -25.71
N LEU A 136 -11.32 -8.26 -24.94
CA LEU A 136 -11.26 -8.28 -23.47
C LEU A 136 -12.59 -8.69 -22.83
N GLU A 137 -13.70 -8.21 -23.39
CA GLU A 137 -15.04 -8.43 -22.86
C GLU A 137 -16.07 -8.45 -23.99
N SER A 138 -17.01 -9.41 -23.93
CA SER A 138 -18.08 -9.57 -24.92
C SER A 138 -19.48 -9.51 -24.31
N ASP A 139 -19.59 -9.34 -22.98
CA ASP A 139 -20.87 -9.08 -22.31
C ASP A 139 -21.14 -7.55 -22.17
N PRO A 140 -22.21 -7.02 -22.80
CA PRO A 140 -22.53 -5.60 -22.72
C PRO A 140 -22.82 -5.13 -21.28
N ILE A 141 -23.32 -5.99 -20.39
CA ILE A 141 -23.59 -5.64 -19.00
C ILE A 141 -22.29 -5.37 -18.26
N MET A 142 -21.26 -6.19 -18.49
CA MET A 142 -19.95 -6.03 -17.86
C MET A 142 -19.22 -4.79 -18.38
N VAL A 143 -19.27 -4.54 -19.69
CA VAL A 143 -18.76 -3.31 -20.29
C VAL A 143 -19.46 -2.10 -19.70
N MET A 144 -20.78 -2.09 -19.64
CA MET A 144 -21.53 -1.00 -19.02
C MET A 144 -21.17 -0.79 -17.56
N GLN A 145 -20.94 -1.83 -16.76
CA GLN A 145 -20.55 -1.64 -15.35
C GLN A 145 -19.17 -0.99 -15.21
N ARG A 146 -18.26 -1.24 -16.15
CA ARG A 146 -16.91 -0.66 -16.18
C ARG A 146 -16.93 0.77 -16.76
N VAL A 147 -17.73 1.00 -17.79
CA VAL A 147 -17.86 2.29 -18.51
C VAL A 147 -18.81 3.27 -17.79
N GLN A 148 -19.93 2.80 -17.23
CA GLN A 148 -20.93 3.64 -16.56
C GLN A 148 -20.45 4.15 -15.20
N ILE A 149 -19.97 5.38 -15.24
CA ILE A 149 -20.10 6.33 -14.14
C ILE A 149 -21.62 6.54 -13.91
N ARG A 150 -22.25 5.81 -12.96
CA ARG A 150 -23.59 6.12 -12.38
C ARG A 150 -23.93 7.61 -12.53
N GLN A 151 -24.78 7.93 -13.50
CA GLN A 151 -25.48 9.20 -13.60
C GLN A 151 -26.70 9.06 -12.70
N ASP A 152 -26.63 9.56 -11.47
CA ASP A 152 -27.82 9.76 -10.64
C ASP A 152 -28.54 11.03 -11.15
N ASP A 153 -29.23 10.92 -12.28
CA ASP A 153 -30.26 11.89 -12.68
C ASP A 153 -31.61 11.44 -12.11
N VAL A 154 -31.81 11.70 -10.82
CA VAL A 154 -33.18 11.77 -10.26
C VAL A 154 -33.57 13.25 -10.27
N PRO A 155 -34.67 13.64 -10.92
CA PRO A 155 -35.07 15.04 -11.03
C PRO A 155 -35.36 15.65 -9.65
N LEU A 156 -34.89 16.88 -9.46
CA LEU A 156 -34.86 17.71 -8.25
C LEU A 156 -36.23 18.07 -7.60
N GLY A 157 -37.29 17.29 -7.83
CA GLY A 157 -38.66 17.64 -7.42
C GLY A 157 -39.12 17.12 -6.05
N GLU A 158 -38.48 16.09 -5.48
CA GLU A 158 -38.97 15.47 -4.24
C GLU A 158 -37.84 15.17 -3.26
N GLN A 159 -37.31 16.21 -2.61
CA GLN A 159 -36.67 16.09 -1.31
C GLN A 159 -37.09 17.25 -0.41
N THR A 160 -38.26 17.11 0.21
CA THR A 160 -38.60 17.88 1.41
C THR A 160 -38.29 17.03 2.66
N VAL A 161 -37.25 17.46 3.40
CA VAL A 161 -37.17 17.44 4.87
C VAL A 161 -37.15 16.06 5.56
N SER A 162 -36.27 15.13 5.18
CA SER A 162 -35.99 13.94 6.02
C SER A 162 -34.56 13.38 6.02
N GLN A 163 -33.56 14.10 5.52
CA GLN A 163 -32.14 13.68 5.66
C GLN A 163 -31.23 14.84 6.06
N LYS A 164 -31.40 15.30 7.29
CA LYS A 164 -30.40 16.10 8.01
C LYS A 164 -29.95 15.42 9.32
N GLN A 165 -30.03 14.09 9.36
CA GLN A 165 -29.79 13.30 10.57
C GLN A 165 -29.03 11.99 10.24
N GLN A 166 -27.80 12.10 9.73
CA GLN A 166 -26.69 11.15 9.98
C GLN A 166 -25.45 11.60 9.19
N GLU A 167 -24.74 12.59 9.74
CA GLU A 167 -23.35 12.88 9.36
C GLU A 167 -22.42 12.92 10.58
N ASN A 168 -22.87 12.37 11.71
CA ASN A 168 -22.06 12.21 12.90
C ASN A 168 -22.22 10.77 13.39
N ASP A 169 -21.36 9.89 12.89
CA ASP A 169 -20.77 8.79 13.65
C ASP A 169 -19.51 8.37 12.88
N ILE A 170 -18.37 8.32 13.59
CA ILE A 170 -16.98 8.08 13.12
C ILE A 170 -16.16 9.36 12.76
N LEU A 171 -16.58 10.56 13.18
CA LEU A 171 -15.85 11.82 12.97
C LEU A 171 -14.91 12.25 14.12
N MET A 172 -14.15 11.32 14.73
CA MET A 172 -13.17 11.66 15.78
C MET A 172 -11.78 11.02 15.61
N CYS A 173 -11.58 10.05 14.72
CA CYS A 173 -10.27 9.40 14.53
C CYS A 173 -9.35 10.10 13.51
N LEU A 174 -9.75 11.25 12.96
CA LEU A 174 -9.17 11.77 11.73
C LEU A 174 -9.00 13.28 11.72
N LEU A 175 -8.07 13.81 12.52
CA LEU A 175 -7.67 15.21 12.40
C LEU A 175 -6.90 15.51 11.09
N LEU A 176 -6.52 14.48 10.31
CA LEU A 176 -5.71 14.63 9.09
C LEU A 176 -6.32 13.98 7.82
N PHE A 177 -7.35 13.14 7.91
CA PHE A 177 -7.99 12.52 6.74
C PHE A 177 -8.80 13.49 5.88
N PRO A 178 -9.55 14.45 6.45
CA PRO A 178 -10.18 15.50 5.63
C PRO A 178 -9.12 16.33 4.92
N ILE A 179 -7.93 16.47 5.51
CA ILE A 179 -6.82 17.24 4.95
C ILE A 179 -6.15 16.49 3.79
N MET A 180 -5.96 15.17 3.90
CA MET A 180 -5.43 14.35 2.80
C MET A 180 -6.39 14.31 1.60
N ILE A 181 -7.69 14.07 1.82
CA ILE A 181 -8.69 14.02 0.74
C ILE A 181 -8.86 15.40 0.08
N ASN A 182 -8.65 16.50 0.82
CA ASN A 182 -8.74 17.86 0.29
C ASN A 182 -7.43 18.40 -0.32
N SER A 183 -6.43 17.55 -0.57
CA SER A 183 -5.19 17.95 -1.25
C SER A 183 -5.47 18.42 -2.69
N PRO A 184 -4.74 19.43 -3.23
CA PRO A 184 -5.05 20.06 -4.52
C PRO A 184 -5.19 19.07 -5.68
N GLY A 185 -4.36 18.02 -5.75
CA GLY A 185 -4.43 17.01 -6.80
C GLY A 185 -5.56 15.98 -6.67
N ILE A 186 -6.20 15.87 -5.50
CA ILE A 186 -7.30 14.93 -5.25
C ILE A 186 -8.65 15.62 -5.52
N ARG A 187 -8.75 16.95 -5.37
CA ARG A 187 -9.99 17.70 -5.61
C ARG A 187 -10.50 17.61 -7.04
N ASP A 188 -9.58 17.51 -8.01
CA ASP A 188 -9.88 17.47 -9.44
C ASP A 188 -10.36 16.09 -9.92
N LEU A 189 -10.27 15.05 -9.09
CA LEU A 189 -10.75 13.70 -9.41
C LEU A 189 -12.28 13.62 -9.43
N ARG A 190 -12.83 12.72 -10.25
CA ARG A 190 -14.28 12.46 -10.26
C ARG A 190 -14.72 11.92 -8.90
N ARG A 191 -15.95 12.22 -8.46
CA ARG A 191 -16.47 11.88 -7.11
C ARG A 191 -16.27 10.40 -6.75
N LYS A 192 -16.48 9.48 -7.70
CA LYS A 192 -16.27 8.03 -7.49
C LYS A 192 -14.81 7.65 -7.30
N GLU A 193 -13.90 8.20 -8.10
CA GLU A 193 -12.45 7.98 -7.97
C GLU A 193 -11.95 8.52 -6.62
N ARG A 194 -12.46 9.67 -6.17
CA ARG A 194 -12.18 10.21 -4.82
C ARG A 194 -12.67 9.29 -3.72
N ILE A 195 -13.89 8.75 -3.83
CA ILE A 195 -14.43 7.84 -2.82
C ILE A 195 -13.60 6.56 -2.76
N LYS A 196 -13.28 5.96 -3.91
CA LYS A 196 -12.44 4.76 -3.98
C LYS A 196 -11.06 5.02 -3.38
N LEU A 197 -10.39 6.08 -3.82
CA LEU A 197 -9.09 6.49 -3.28
C LEU A 197 -9.16 6.78 -1.77
N GLY A 198 -10.25 7.41 -1.31
CA GLY A 198 -10.49 7.66 0.11
C GLY A 198 -10.62 6.37 0.93
N ILE A 199 -11.30 5.35 0.41
CA ILE A 199 -11.42 4.03 1.04
C ILE A 199 -10.06 3.33 1.08
N GLU A 200 -9.30 3.36 -0.02
CA GLU A 200 -7.94 2.80 -0.07
C GLU A 200 -7.01 3.48 0.95
N ILE A 201 -7.01 4.82 0.98
CA ILE A 201 -6.24 5.61 1.95
C ILE A 201 -6.66 5.28 3.39
N ALA A 202 -7.96 5.19 3.67
CA ALA A 202 -8.46 4.83 5.01
C ALA A 202 -8.00 3.43 5.42
N GLY A 203 -8.12 2.46 4.50
CA GLY A 203 -7.71 1.10 4.73
C GLY A 203 -6.21 1.00 5.01
N PHE A 204 -5.35 1.64 4.20
CA PHE A 204 -3.91 1.68 4.46
C PHE A 204 -3.55 2.37 5.78
N TRP A 205 -4.29 3.40 6.18
CA TRP A 205 -4.09 4.05 7.47
C TRP A 205 -4.40 3.12 8.65
N PHE A 206 -5.54 2.42 8.62
CA PHE A 206 -5.88 1.44 9.66
C PHE A 206 -4.96 0.22 9.64
N LEU A 207 -4.51 -0.22 8.46
CA LEU A 207 -3.50 -1.26 8.32
C LEU A 207 -2.21 -0.85 9.04
N GLY A 208 -1.73 0.38 8.82
CA GLY A 208 -0.56 0.92 9.50
C GLY A 208 -0.74 1.03 11.01
N LEU A 209 -1.91 1.50 11.43
CA LEU A 209 -2.27 1.60 12.84
C LEU A 209 -2.22 0.24 13.53
N CYS A 210 -2.94 -0.75 12.99
CA CYS A 210 -3.11 -2.04 13.66
C CYS A 210 -1.84 -2.90 13.63
N ASN A 211 -1.08 -2.83 12.54
CA ASN A 211 0.16 -3.63 12.38
C ASN A 211 1.17 -3.35 13.50
N ASN A 212 1.36 -2.08 13.85
CA ASN A 212 2.34 -1.66 14.85
C ASN A 212 1.74 -1.57 16.26
N PHE A 213 0.43 -1.72 16.40
CA PHE A 213 -0.27 -1.54 17.68
C PHE A 213 0.18 -2.55 18.73
N GLY A 214 0.22 -3.84 18.36
CA GLY A 214 0.62 -4.91 19.25
C GLY A 214 2.03 -4.72 19.79
N TYR A 215 2.98 -4.38 18.91
CA TYR A 215 4.36 -4.04 19.26
C TYR A 215 4.43 -2.92 20.32
N VAL A 216 3.75 -1.79 20.07
CA VAL A 216 3.76 -0.64 20.99
C VAL A 216 3.16 -0.97 22.36
N VAL A 217 2.06 -1.74 22.37
CA VAL A 217 1.41 -2.15 23.62
C VAL A 217 2.30 -3.10 24.41
N MET A 218 2.99 -4.05 23.76
CA MET A 218 3.90 -4.97 24.44
C MET A 218 5.07 -4.24 25.09
N LEU A 219 5.68 -3.27 24.41
CA LEU A 219 6.70 -2.39 25.00
C LEU A 219 6.16 -1.59 26.19
N SER A 220 4.93 -1.06 26.08
CA SER A 220 4.31 -0.28 27.15
C SER A 220 3.95 -1.14 28.38
N ALA A 221 3.56 -2.40 28.15
CA ALA A 221 3.15 -3.34 29.18
C ALA A 221 4.31 -4.15 29.78
N ALA A 222 5.48 -4.17 29.14
CA ALA A 222 6.59 -5.04 29.50
C ALA A 222 7.00 -4.92 30.98
N HIS A 223 7.05 -3.69 31.49
CA HIS A 223 7.46 -3.46 32.89
C HIS A 223 6.42 -3.97 33.89
N ASP A 224 5.12 -3.83 33.57
CA ASP A 224 4.03 -4.28 34.43
C ASP A 224 3.88 -5.81 34.41
N ILE A 225 4.06 -6.44 33.25
CA ILE A 225 4.05 -7.91 33.10
C ILE A 225 5.19 -8.56 33.89
N LEU A 226 6.40 -8.02 33.77
CA LEU A 226 7.58 -8.56 34.46
C LEU A 226 7.47 -8.39 35.99
N LYS A 227 6.87 -7.29 36.48
CA LYS A 227 6.66 -7.06 37.91
C LYS A 227 5.61 -7.99 38.52
N GLU A 228 4.47 -8.19 37.85
CA GLU A 228 3.44 -9.12 38.34
C GLU A 228 3.98 -10.54 38.47
N GLU A 229 4.75 -11.01 37.48
CA GLU A 229 5.29 -12.38 37.48
C GLU A 229 6.49 -12.58 38.43
N GLN A 230 7.22 -11.51 38.76
CA GLN A 230 8.25 -11.54 39.82
C GLN A 230 7.63 -11.58 41.22
N HIS A 231 6.56 -10.82 41.47
CA HIS A 231 5.86 -10.84 42.76
C HIS A 231 5.17 -12.18 43.06
N GLU A 232 4.71 -12.91 42.05
CA GLU A 232 4.14 -14.26 42.25
C GLU A 232 5.21 -15.32 42.55
N ASN A 233 6.47 -15.11 42.12
CA ASN A 233 7.56 -16.08 42.30
C ASN A 233 8.53 -15.75 43.44
N SER A 234 8.41 -14.58 44.08
CA SER A 234 9.38 -14.09 45.08
C SER A 234 8.71 -13.78 46.42
N THR A 235 8.93 -14.62 47.44
CA THR A 235 8.53 -14.41 48.84
C THR A 235 9.63 -13.75 49.68
N ASP A 236 10.30 -12.71 49.19
CA ASP A 236 11.33 -12.03 50.00
C ASP A 236 11.34 -10.50 49.77
N PRO A 237 10.98 -9.68 50.77
CA PRO A 237 11.10 -8.23 50.70
C PRO A 237 12.48 -7.82 51.25
N SER A 238 13.48 -7.68 50.39
CA SER A 238 14.73 -7.03 50.80
C SER A 238 14.62 -5.49 50.61
N PRO A 239 14.96 -4.68 51.62
CA PRO A 239 14.86 -3.23 51.53
C PRO A 239 16.06 -2.67 50.73
N HIS A 240 15.78 -1.93 49.66
CA HIS A 240 16.81 -1.26 48.87
C HIS A 240 17.45 -0.11 49.67
N ASN A 241 18.75 -0.23 49.93
CA ASN A 241 19.60 0.87 50.38
C ASN A 241 19.79 1.88 49.25
N THR A 242 19.21 3.08 49.40
CA THR A 242 19.32 4.20 48.46
C THR A 242 20.61 4.99 48.70
N THR A 243 21.68 4.68 47.95
CA THR A 243 22.88 5.56 47.85
C THR A 243 23.47 5.67 46.44
N ASN A 244 22.74 5.32 45.38
CA ASN A 244 23.19 5.56 44.00
C ASN A 244 22.42 6.71 43.34
N ARG A 245 23.16 7.57 42.62
CA ARG A 245 22.67 8.78 41.93
C ARG A 245 21.70 8.47 40.78
N PHE A 246 21.61 7.21 40.35
CA PHE A 246 20.74 6.72 39.29
C PHE A 246 20.00 5.46 39.75
N ASP A 247 18.68 5.42 39.51
CA ASP A 247 17.80 4.29 39.83
C ASP A 247 17.82 3.30 38.65
N CYS A 248 18.83 2.42 38.60
CA CYS A 248 19.05 1.51 37.46
C CYS A 248 18.30 0.18 37.68
N ASN A 249 17.39 -0.18 36.77
CA ASN A 249 16.64 -1.45 36.80
C ASN A 249 17.54 -2.65 36.44
N HIS A 250 17.32 -3.80 37.09
CA HIS A 250 18.14 -5.02 36.93
C HIS A 250 17.99 -5.72 35.56
N VAL A 251 16.96 -5.34 34.78
CA VAL A 251 16.75 -5.72 33.38
C VAL A 251 16.67 -4.43 32.57
N SER A 252 17.68 -4.16 31.74
CA SER A 252 17.71 -2.98 30.86
C SER A 252 16.55 -3.03 29.86
N ALA A 253 15.87 -1.90 29.62
CA ALA A 253 14.86 -1.75 28.57
C ALA A 253 15.35 -2.24 27.19
N GLY A 254 16.67 -2.16 26.94
CA GLY A 254 17.30 -2.69 25.73
C GLY A 254 17.15 -4.21 25.55
N ALA A 255 17.08 -5.00 26.62
CA ALA A 255 16.92 -6.46 26.51
C ALA A 255 15.50 -6.85 26.05
N VAL A 256 14.48 -6.15 26.55
CA VAL A 256 13.09 -6.33 26.11
C VAL A 256 12.93 -5.90 24.65
N LEU A 257 13.54 -4.77 24.27
CA LEU A 257 13.56 -4.30 22.89
C LEU A 257 14.19 -5.32 21.94
N LEU A 258 15.30 -5.95 22.32
CA LEU A 258 15.96 -6.97 21.50
C LEU A 258 15.06 -8.19 21.28
N ALA A 259 14.36 -8.65 22.32
CA ALA A 259 13.39 -9.74 22.19
C ALA A 259 12.23 -9.37 21.25
N ASP A 260 11.87 -8.09 21.18
CA ASP A 260 10.76 -7.57 20.39
C ASP A 260 11.15 -7.14 18.95
N ILE A 261 12.43 -6.94 18.63
CA ILE A 261 12.88 -6.56 17.27
C ILE A 261 13.57 -7.69 16.50
N LEU A 262 14.27 -8.60 17.17
CA LEU A 262 15.03 -9.66 16.49
C LEU A 262 14.16 -10.59 15.63
N PRO A 263 12.97 -11.04 16.06
CA PRO A 263 12.10 -11.84 15.20
C PRO A 263 11.63 -11.07 13.95
N ALA A 264 11.25 -9.80 14.11
CA ALA A 264 10.92 -8.92 12.99
C ALA A 264 12.08 -8.75 12.00
N LEU A 265 13.31 -8.55 12.50
CA LEU A 265 14.52 -8.44 11.66
C LEU A 265 14.75 -9.73 10.87
N ALA A 266 14.66 -10.90 11.51
CA ALA A 266 14.85 -12.18 10.84
C ALA A 266 13.84 -12.38 9.70
N ILE A 267 12.58 -12.01 9.92
CA ILE A 267 11.54 -12.02 8.88
C ILE A 267 11.86 -11.00 7.78
N LYS A 268 12.21 -9.75 8.12
CA LYS A 268 12.55 -8.71 7.13
C LYS A 268 13.71 -9.07 6.24
N VAL A 269 14.73 -9.73 6.78
CA VAL A 269 15.90 -10.18 6.00
C VAL A 269 15.54 -11.35 5.08
N THR A 270 14.70 -12.28 5.52
CA THR A 270 14.46 -13.54 4.78
C THR A 270 13.26 -13.47 3.84
N ALA A 271 12.17 -12.83 4.27
CA ALA A 271 10.87 -12.89 3.61
C ALA A 271 10.86 -12.31 2.18
N PRO A 272 11.51 -11.17 1.86
CA PRO A 272 11.48 -10.60 0.51
C PRO A 272 11.96 -11.56 -0.60
N PHE A 273 12.77 -12.57 -0.25
CA PHE A 273 13.31 -13.53 -1.21
C PHE A 273 12.31 -14.60 -1.65
N PHE A 274 11.36 -14.99 -0.80
CA PHE A 274 10.38 -16.04 -1.11
C PHE A 274 8.93 -15.57 -1.15
N MET A 275 8.61 -14.42 -0.57
CA MET A 275 7.22 -13.97 -0.41
C MET A 275 6.46 -13.83 -1.72
N HIS A 276 7.10 -13.41 -2.80
CA HIS A 276 6.49 -13.34 -4.14
C HIS A 276 5.76 -14.63 -4.59
N LYS A 277 6.13 -15.81 -4.06
CA LYS A 277 5.46 -17.09 -4.35
C LYS A 277 4.16 -17.31 -3.55
N ILE A 278 3.97 -16.51 -2.50
CA ILE A 278 2.84 -16.60 -1.58
C ILE A 278 1.85 -15.49 -1.95
N ILE A 279 0.59 -15.84 -2.17
CA ILE A 279 -0.47 -14.86 -2.44
C ILE A 279 -0.78 -14.00 -1.20
N TYR A 280 -1.16 -12.74 -1.41
CA TYR A 280 -1.42 -11.77 -0.33
C TYR A 280 -2.43 -12.26 0.71
N ASN A 281 -3.50 -12.96 0.31
CA ASN A 281 -4.51 -13.49 1.24
C ASN A 281 -3.89 -14.41 2.30
N ILE A 282 -2.97 -15.30 1.89
CA ILE A 282 -2.29 -16.22 2.80
C ILE A 282 -1.31 -15.46 3.70
N ARG A 283 -0.56 -14.50 3.13
CA ARG A 283 0.35 -13.64 3.91
C ARG A 283 -0.43 -12.92 5.01
N PHE A 284 -1.58 -12.34 4.66
CA PHE A 284 -2.40 -11.57 5.59
C PHE A 284 -3.08 -12.42 6.66
N ALA A 285 -3.54 -13.62 6.31
CA ALA A 285 -4.03 -14.59 7.29
C ALA A 285 -2.96 -14.90 8.35
N PHE A 286 -1.71 -15.11 7.93
CA PHE A 286 -0.58 -15.34 8.84
C PHE A 286 -0.34 -14.13 9.77
N ILE A 287 -0.36 -12.91 9.24
CA ILE A 287 -0.18 -11.67 10.01
C ILE A 287 -1.22 -11.57 11.13
N VAL A 288 -2.50 -11.72 10.78
CA VAL A 288 -3.62 -11.60 11.73
C VAL A 288 -3.60 -12.72 12.76
N LEU A 289 -3.29 -13.95 12.36
CA LEU A 289 -3.18 -15.09 13.27
C LEU A 289 -2.07 -14.88 14.32
N PHE A 290 -0.90 -14.41 13.90
CA PHE A 290 0.20 -14.11 14.83
C PHE A 290 -0.12 -12.90 15.73
N ALA A 291 -0.79 -11.87 15.21
CA ALA A 291 -1.23 -10.71 16.00
C ALA A 291 -2.29 -11.09 17.06
N ALA A 292 -3.24 -11.96 16.72
CA ALA A 292 -4.23 -12.43 17.68
C ALA A 292 -3.60 -13.38 18.70
N SER A 293 -2.73 -14.28 18.24
CA SER A 293 -2.02 -15.23 19.10
C SER A 293 -1.13 -14.51 20.12
N SER A 294 -0.44 -13.44 19.73
CA SER A 294 0.41 -12.69 20.67
C SER A 294 -0.40 -12.11 21.84
N LEU A 295 -1.50 -11.43 21.55
CA LEU A 295 -2.38 -10.83 22.57
C LEU A 295 -3.02 -11.91 23.47
N LEU A 296 -3.46 -13.04 22.89
CA LEU A 296 -4.01 -14.16 23.66
C LEU A 296 -2.97 -14.81 24.57
N ILE A 297 -1.78 -15.10 24.04
CA ILE A 297 -0.72 -15.76 24.78
C ILE A 297 -0.28 -14.88 25.95
N VAL A 298 0.02 -13.59 25.72
CA VAL A 298 0.43 -12.67 26.80
C VAL A 298 -0.70 -12.40 27.79
N GLY A 299 -1.93 -12.29 27.31
CA GLY A 299 -3.10 -12.03 28.16
C GLY A 299 -3.49 -13.20 29.07
N THR A 300 -3.05 -14.42 28.75
CA THR A 300 -3.40 -15.65 29.49
C THR A 300 -2.20 -16.36 30.11
N SER A 301 -0.98 -15.92 29.83
CA SER A 301 0.23 -16.54 30.33
C SER A 301 0.38 -16.36 31.84
N ASN A 302 0.94 -17.37 32.50
CA ASN A 302 1.32 -17.34 33.92
C ASN A 302 2.83 -17.56 34.11
N ILE A 303 3.57 -17.62 33.01
CA ILE A 303 5.01 -17.95 33.01
C ILE A 303 5.69 -16.97 32.06
N ILE A 304 6.79 -16.35 32.53
CA ILE A 304 7.59 -15.37 31.79
C ILE A 304 7.96 -15.87 30.39
N ALA A 305 8.38 -17.12 30.25
CA ALA A 305 8.76 -17.70 28.97
C ALA A 305 7.60 -17.68 27.94
N LEU A 306 6.37 -17.94 28.39
CA LEU A 306 5.19 -17.91 27.53
C LEU A 306 4.80 -16.48 27.18
N SER A 307 4.90 -15.54 28.13
CA SER A 307 4.73 -14.10 27.89
C SER A 307 5.72 -13.58 26.84
N LEU A 308 7.00 -13.94 26.95
CA LEU A 308 8.04 -13.59 25.98
C LEU A 308 7.81 -14.22 24.61
N PHE A 309 7.30 -15.46 24.55
CA PHE A 309 6.91 -16.08 23.29
C PHE A 309 5.77 -15.31 22.60
N GLY A 310 4.78 -14.84 23.37
CA GLY A 310 3.73 -13.98 22.85
C GLY A 310 4.26 -12.64 22.30
N VAL A 311 5.22 -12.01 22.97
CA VAL A 311 5.93 -10.82 22.47
C VAL A 311 6.64 -11.12 21.14
N ALA A 312 7.35 -12.25 21.04
CA ALA A 312 7.97 -12.67 19.79
C ALA A 312 6.95 -12.88 18.65
N CYS A 313 5.75 -13.40 18.95
CA CYS A 313 4.67 -13.49 17.97
C CYS A 313 4.19 -12.11 17.48
N ALA A 314 4.11 -11.11 18.37
CA ALA A 314 3.78 -9.73 17.98
C ALA A 314 4.84 -9.15 17.06
N SER A 315 6.12 -9.39 17.37
CA SER A 315 7.27 -8.99 16.53
C SER A 315 7.21 -9.61 15.14
N ILE A 316 6.95 -10.93 15.04
CA ILE A 316 6.79 -11.63 13.75
C ILE A 316 5.63 -11.04 12.94
N SER A 317 4.48 -10.81 13.58
CA SER A 317 3.32 -10.23 12.91
C SER A 317 3.61 -8.83 12.37
N SER A 318 4.15 -7.94 13.23
CA SER A 318 4.47 -6.55 12.85
C SER A 318 5.51 -6.51 11.73
N GLY A 319 6.58 -7.31 11.82
CA GLY A 319 7.63 -7.38 10.80
C GLY A 319 7.14 -7.94 9.46
N PHE A 320 6.40 -9.05 9.49
CA PHE A 320 5.86 -9.65 8.27
C PHE A 320 4.77 -8.78 7.63
N GLY A 321 3.95 -8.13 8.46
CA GLY A 321 2.89 -7.23 8.02
C GLY A 321 3.40 -5.93 7.43
N GLU A 322 4.44 -5.34 7.99
CA GLU A 322 5.07 -4.16 7.40
C GLU A 322 5.57 -4.43 5.99
N ILE A 323 6.32 -5.52 5.79
CA ILE A 323 6.81 -5.88 4.46
C ILE A 323 5.65 -6.12 3.52
N THR A 324 4.67 -6.93 3.94
CA THR A 324 3.53 -7.31 3.10
C THR A 324 2.71 -6.09 2.69
N ILE A 325 2.47 -5.13 3.59
CA ILE A 325 1.61 -3.98 3.31
C ILE A 325 2.37 -2.91 2.52
N LEU A 326 3.67 -2.71 2.77
CA LEU A 326 4.51 -1.87 1.91
C LEU A 326 4.61 -2.45 0.48
N GLN A 327 4.75 -3.76 0.35
CA GLN A 327 4.70 -4.45 -0.95
C GLN A 327 3.33 -4.25 -1.63
N LEU A 328 2.23 -4.43 -0.87
CA LEU A 328 0.88 -4.22 -1.36
C LEU A 328 0.68 -2.78 -1.87
N SER A 329 1.25 -1.78 -1.18
CA SER A 329 1.16 -0.36 -1.57
C SER A 329 1.72 -0.08 -2.96
N SER A 330 2.62 -0.93 -3.49
CA SER A 330 3.17 -0.77 -4.84
C SER A 330 2.11 -0.87 -5.95
N PHE A 331 0.97 -1.52 -5.67
CA PHE A 331 -0.15 -1.67 -6.60
C PHE A 331 -1.22 -0.57 -6.50
N TYR A 332 -1.07 0.36 -5.55
CA TYR A 332 -2.04 1.43 -5.27
C TYR A 332 -1.42 2.82 -5.48
N SER A 333 -2.25 3.85 -5.30
CA SER A 333 -1.81 5.23 -5.39
C SER A 333 -0.65 5.54 -4.45
N ILE A 334 0.23 6.45 -4.89
CA ILE A 334 1.36 7.00 -4.11
C ILE A 334 0.94 7.52 -2.72
N HIS A 335 -0.31 7.94 -2.55
CA HIS A 335 -0.85 8.44 -1.29
C HIS A 335 -1.02 7.36 -0.22
N THR A 336 -1.10 6.08 -0.62
CA THR A 336 -1.27 4.95 0.31
C THR A 336 -0.04 4.73 1.20
N VAL A 337 1.17 4.98 0.68
CA VAL A 337 2.42 4.93 1.46
C VAL A 337 2.40 5.98 2.58
N SER A 338 1.91 7.18 2.28
CA SER A 338 1.74 8.23 3.29
C SER A 338 0.69 7.85 4.34
N ALA A 339 -0.42 7.23 3.92
CA ALA A 339 -1.49 6.82 4.82
C ALA A 339 -1.02 5.72 5.77
N TRP A 340 -0.36 4.68 5.24
CA TRP A 340 0.32 3.63 6.00
C TRP A 340 1.31 4.21 7.02
N SER A 341 2.19 5.10 6.57
CA SER A 341 3.19 5.74 7.42
C SER A 341 2.52 6.57 8.52
N SER A 342 1.49 7.35 8.21
CA SER A 342 0.74 8.10 9.23
C SER A 342 0.08 7.18 10.25
N GLY A 343 -0.54 6.08 9.80
CA GLY A 343 -1.17 5.08 10.67
C GLY A 343 -0.18 4.42 11.64
N THR A 344 1.01 4.04 11.15
CA THR A 344 2.07 3.49 12.01
C THR A 344 2.59 4.50 13.03
N GLY A 345 2.64 5.79 12.72
CA GLY A 345 2.91 6.85 13.71
C GLY A 345 1.78 7.00 14.75
N ALA A 346 0.53 6.89 14.31
CA ALA A 346 -0.63 6.91 15.21
C ALA A 346 -0.64 5.69 16.16
N ALA A 347 -0.10 4.54 15.74
CA ALA A 347 0.02 3.35 16.58
C ALA A 347 0.85 3.60 17.83
N GLY A 348 1.93 4.39 17.72
CA GLY A 348 2.76 4.80 18.86
C GLY A 348 1.97 5.58 19.90
N LEU A 349 1.17 6.55 19.46
CA LEU A 349 0.33 7.39 20.32
C LEU A 349 -0.85 6.62 20.90
N LEU A 350 -1.64 5.98 20.05
CA LEU A 350 -2.87 5.30 20.45
C LEU A 350 -2.61 4.00 21.20
N GLY A 351 -1.54 3.27 20.87
CA GLY A 351 -1.14 2.04 21.57
C GLY A 351 -0.78 2.34 23.02
N SER A 352 0.16 3.26 23.25
CA SER A 352 0.58 3.65 24.60
C SER A 352 -0.56 4.29 25.41
N LEU A 353 -1.34 5.18 24.78
CA LEU A 353 -2.48 5.83 25.43
C LEU A 353 -3.59 4.83 25.79
N SER A 354 -3.94 3.91 24.89
CA SER A 354 -4.99 2.93 25.14
C SER A 354 -4.65 2.02 26.31
N TYR A 355 -3.40 1.52 26.37
CA TYR A 355 -2.92 0.72 27.49
C TYR A 355 -2.99 1.50 28.80
N ALA A 356 -2.46 2.74 28.83
CA ALA A 356 -2.48 3.59 30.02
C ALA A 356 -3.90 3.94 30.49
N LEU A 357 -4.85 4.12 29.57
CA LEU A 357 -6.26 4.35 29.90
C LEU A 357 -6.93 3.12 30.52
N LEU A 358 -6.61 1.93 29.98
CA LEU A 358 -7.15 0.66 30.47
C LEU A 358 -6.60 0.31 31.87
N THR A 359 -5.30 0.53 32.12
CA THR A 359 -4.68 0.18 33.41
C THR A 359 -4.81 1.29 34.46
N GLY A 360 -4.85 2.57 34.07
CA GLY A 360 -4.93 3.70 34.99
C GLY A 360 -6.37 4.03 35.42
N PRO A 361 -7.12 4.86 34.66
CA PRO A 361 -8.49 5.26 35.00
C PRO A 361 -9.47 4.08 35.10
N ILE A 362 -9.42 3.12 34.17
CA ILE A 362 -10.35 1.99 34.11
C ILE A 362 -9.93 0.88 35.11
N LYS A 363 -8.69 0.92 35.61
CA LYS A 363 -8.14 0.02 36.63
C LYS A 363 -8.22 -1.47 36.25
N LEU A 364 -8.12 -1.79 34.97
CA LEU A 364 -7.96 -3.17 34.52
C LEU A 364 -6.56 -3.67 34.86
N LYS A 365 -6.45 -4.97 35.19
CA LYS A 365 -5.15 -5.62 35.29
C LYS A 365 -4.44 -5.60 33.92
N PRO A 366 -3.10 -5.48 33.86
CA PRO A 366 -2.31 -5.52 32.63
C PRO A 366 -2.72 -6.63 31.65
N LYS A 367 -2.86 -7.87 32.13
CA LYS A 367 -3.25 -9.03 31.32
C LYS A 367 -4.66 -8.90 30.74
N SER A 368 -5.61 -8.40 31.53
CA SER A 368 -6.99 -8.13 31.06
C SER A 368 -7.05 -6.99 30.05
N ALA A 369 -6.24 -5.94 30.26
CA ALA A 369 -6.15 -4.81 29.32
C ALA A 369 -5.66 -5.28 27.94
N ILE A 370 -4.66 -6.16 27.89
CA ILE A 370 -4.14 -6.75 26.64
C ILE A 370 -5.22 -7.58 25.93
N LEU A 371 -6.01 -8.38 26.67
CA LEU A 371 -7.10 -9.18 26.08
C LEU A 371 -8.22 -8.31 25.48
N VAL A 372 -8.52 -7.16 26.08
CA VAL A 372 -9.50 -6.21 25.51
C VAL A 372 -9.06 -5.74 24.12
N LEU A 373 -7.76 -5.68 23.84
CA LEU A 373 -7.22 -5.20 22.56
C LEU A 373 -7.31 -6.24 21.42
N LEU A 374 -7.92 -7.40 21.64
CA LEU A 374 -8.13 -8.42 20.59
C LEU A 374 -9.00 -7.96 19.41
N PHE A 375 -9.73 -6.84 19.54
CA PHE A 375 -10.43 -6.25 18.41
C PHE A 375 -9.48 -5.64 17.37
N ILE A 376 -8.21 -5.35 17.72
CA ILE A 376 -7.25 -4.71 16.83
C ILE A 376 -6.89 -5.60 15.62
N PRO A 377 -6.51 -6.89 15.78
CA PRO A 377 -6.37 -7.82 14.65
C PRO A 377 -7.62 -7.95 13.77
N VAL A 378 -8.82 -7.80 14.36
CA VAL A 378 -10.08 -7.83 13.62
C VAL A 378 -10.23 -6.58 12.74
N ILE A 379 -9.94 -5.40 13.28
CA ILE A 379 -9.90 -4.15 12.49
C ILE A 379 -8.86 -4.27 11.37
N GLN A 380 -7.69 -4.86 11.65
CA GLN A 380 -6.65 -5.10 10.66
C GLN A 380 -7.16 -5.97 9.50
N LEU A 381 -7.89 -7.04 9.79
CA LEU A 381 -8.49 -7.92 8.79
C LEU A 381 -9.58 -7.21 7.96
N ILE A 382 -10.47 -6.46 8.61
CA ILE A 382 -11.50 -5.67 7.92
C ILE A 382 -10.84 -4.65 6.98
N SER A 383 -9.79 -3.96 7.45
CA SER A 383 -9.06 -2.96 6.67
C SER A 383 -8.41 -3.55 5.43
N TYR A 384 -7.89 -4.78 5.51
CA TYR A 384 -7.33 -5.49 4.35
C TYR A 384 -8.37 -5.72 3.24
N PHE A 385 -9.58 -6.15 3.61
CA PHE A 385 -10.66 -6.34 2.64
C PHE A 385 -11.22 -5.01 2.12
N MET A 386 -11.25 -3.95 2.94
CA MET A 386 -11.68 -2.61 2.52
C MET A 386 -10.83 -2.03 1.39
N VAL A 387 -9.52 -2.30 1.39
CA VAL A 387 -8.60 -1.82 0.34
C VAL A 387 -8.83 -2.53 -1.00
N GLY A 388 -9.63 -3.61 -1.04
CA GLY A 388 -9.82 -4.41 -2.25
C GLY A 388 -8.59 -5.26 -2.58
N ALA A 389 -7.85 -5.69 -1.56
CA ALA A 389 -6.61 -6.45 -1.73
C ALA A 389 -6.78 -7.77 -2.52
N SER A 390 -8.00 -8.31 -2.61
CA SER A 390 -8.34 -9.42 -3.49
C SER A 390 -8.07 -9.10 -4.98
N THR A 391 -8.26 -7.84 -5.41
CA THR A 391 -7.96 -7.37 -6.76
C THR A 391 -6.45 -7.21 -6.99
N ALA A 392 -5.69 -6.82 -5.95
CA ALA A 392 -4.22 -6.80 -6.01
C ALA A 392 -3.63 -8.22 -6.08
N ALA A 393 -4.25 -9.20 -5.39
CA ALA A 393 -3.88 -10.61 -5.50
C ALA A 393 -4.08 -11.15 -6.94
N SER A 394 -5.14 -10.73 -7.63
CA SER A 394 -5.36 -11.05 -9.05
C SER A 394 -4.30 -10.44 -9.97
N LYS A 395 -3.93 -9.17 -9.77
CA LYS A 395 -2.84 -8.53 -10.53
C LYS A 395 -1.50 -9.23 -10.33
N GLN A 396 -1.17 -9.61 -9.08
CA GLN A 396 0.05 -10.36 -8.78
C GLN A 396 0.07 -11.72 -9.51
N GLN A 397 -1.06 -12.45 -9.52
CA GLN A 397 -1.16 -13.72 -10.24
C GLN A 397 -0.95 -13.55 -11.74
N GLN A 398 -1.51 -12.49 -12.34
CA GLN A 398 -1.36 -12.20 -13.77
C GLN A 398 0.11 -11.89 -14.14
N TYR A 399 0.81 -11.06 -13.35
CA TYR A 399 2.24 -10.80 -13.56
C TYR A 399 3.12 -12.05 -13.37
N GLN A 400 2.76 -12.92 -12.44
CA GLN A 400 3.49 -14.16 -12.18
C GLN A 400 3.30 -15.17 -13.32
N GLN A 401 2.08 -15.30 -13.85
CA GLN A 401 1.78 -16.18 -14.98
C GLN A 401 2.51 -15.75 -16.25
N ILE A 402 2.58 -14.46 -16.55
CA ILE A 402 3.36 -13.93 -17.69
C ILE A 402 4.84 -14.26 -17.53
N ALA A 403 5.40 -14.12 -16.31
CA ALA A 403 6.81 -14.37 -16.05
C ALA A 403 7.20 -15.86 -16.05
N ASP A 404 6.27 -16.76 -15.73
CA ASP A 404 6.49 -18.21 -15.78
C ASP A 404 6.27 -18.78 -17.19
N HIS A 405 5.29 -18.28 -17.96
CA HIS A 405 5.12 -18.63 -19.39
C HIS A 405 6.35 -18.28 -20.22
N SER A 406 6.98 -17.12 -19.97
CA SER A 406 8.20 -16.70 -20.66
C SER A 406 9.44 -17.56 -20.37
N LYS A 407 9.40 -18.51 -19.42
CA LYS A 407 10.51 -19.43 -19.12
C LYS A 407 10.38 -20.79 -19.79
N ASP A 408 9.17 -21.18 -20.17
CA ASP A 408 8.89 -22.49 -20.77
C ASP A 408 8.99 -22.46 -22.31
N GLU A 409 9.05 -21.28 -22.95
CA GLU A 409 9.18 -21.13 -24.41
C GLU A 409 10.63 -21.19 -24.95
N THR A 410 11.63 -21.60 -24.16
CA THR A 410 13.03 -21.74 -24.64
C THR A 410 13.35 -23.07 -25.33
N THR A 411 12.39 -23.69 -26.02
CA THR A 411 12.66 -24.87 -26.87
C THR A 411 12.47 -24.54 -28.34
N ASP A 412 13.61 -24.40 -29.03
CA ASP A 412 13.88 -24.66 -30.45
C ASP A 412 12.76 -24.27 -31.45
N ASP A 413 12.79 -23.03 -31.95
CA ASP A 413 12.53 -22.76 -33.36
C ASP A 413 13.12 -21.39 -33.78
N ASP A 414 13.85 -21.39 -34.90
CA ASP A 414 14.93 -20.45 -35.21
C ASP A 414 14.55 -19.30 -36.17
N ASP A 415 13.28 -18.88 -36.26
CA ASP A 415 12.83 -18.02 -37.39
C ASP A 415 11.97 -16.77 -37.11
N GLU A 416 11.82 -16.27 -35.86
CA GLU A 416 11.17 -14.98 -35.61
C GLU A 416 12.07 -13.93 -34.93
N LYS A 417 12.47 -12.92 -35.71
CA LYS A 417 13.31 -11.78 -35.26
C LYS A 417 12.65 -10.78 -34.29
N PRO A 418 11.32 -10.54 -34.22
CA PRO A 418 10.79 -9.56 -33.27
C PRO A 418 10.74 -10.07 -31.81
N ALA A 419 10.71 -11.39 -31.60
CA ALA A 419 10.68 -11.99 -30.26
C ALA A 419 12.04 -11.94 -29.53
N ARG A 420 13.16 -11.80 -30.26
CA ARG A 420 14.51 -11.74 -29.67
C ARG A 420 14.73 -10.50 -28.80
N ASP A 421 14.06 -9.38 -29.09
CA ASP A 421 14.24 -8.14 -28.31
C ASP A 421 13.48 -8.17 -26.96
N GLU A 422 12.29 -8.78 -26.90
CA GLU A 422 11.55 -8.94 -25.63
C GLU A 422 12.14 -10.05 -24.74
N VAL A 423 12.59 -11.16 -25.34
CA VAL A 423 13.26 -12.25 -24.62
C VAL A 423 14.65 -11.79 -24.13
N ALA A 424 15.40 -11.01 -24.90
CA ALA A 424 16.67 -10.43 -24.44
C ALA A 424 16.50 -9.47 -23.25
N VAL A 425 15.36 -8.77 -23.15
CA VAL A 425 15.03 -7.90 -21.99
C VAL A 425 14.68 -8.72 -20.73
N LEU A 426 14.14 -9.94 -20.89
CA LEU A 426 13.86 -10.87 -19.80
C LEU A 426 15.10 -11.64 -19.34
N GLU A 427 16.01 -11.97 -20.26
CA GLU A 427 17.30 -12.61 -19.99
C GLU A 427 18.30 -11.68 -19.28
N ASN A 428 18.27 -10.38 -19.61
CA ASN A 428 19.07 -9.35 -18.93
C ASN A 428 18.48 -8.91 -17.57
N ARG A 429 17.71 -9.76 -16.90
CA ARG A 429 17.12 -9.45 -15.60
C ARG A 429 18.24 -9.38 -14.56
N PRO A 430 18.48 -8.22 -13.93
CA PRO A 430 19.41 -8.18 -12.82
C PRO A 430 18.93 -9.14 -11.74
N SER A 431 19.85 -9.95 -11.21
CA SER A 431 19.51 -10.85 -10.12
C SER A 431 18.91 -10.04 -8.97
N ARG A 432 18.02 -10.62 -8.17
CA ARG A 432 17.41 -9.88 -7.05
C ARG A 432 18.44 -9.28 -6.09
N LEU A 433 19.62 -9.90 -6.01
CA LEU A 433 20.77 -9.34 -5.28
C LEU A 433 21.32 -8.06 -5.94
N GLN A 434 21.36 -7.99 -7.27
CA GLN A 434 21.80 -6.80 -7.99
C GLN A 434 20.82 -5.62 -7.81
N LEU A 435 19.51 -5.89 -7.63
CA LEU A 435 18.52 -4.87 -7.27
C LEU A 435 18.74 -4.24 -5.89
N ILE A 436 19.48 -4.91 -4.98
CA ILE A 436 19.77 -4.36 -3.65
C ILE A 436 20.77 -3.20 -3.74
N LYS A 437 21.76 -3.28 -4.65
CA LYS A 437 22.82 -2.27 -4.80
C LYS A 437 22.28 -0.84 -4.98
N PRO A 438 21.33 -0.55 -5.89
CA PRO A 438 20.76 0.80 -6.02
C PRO A 438 19.89 1.20 -4.83
N LEU A 439 19.40 0.26 -4.02
CA LEU A 439 18.57 0.55 -2.83
C LEU A 439 19.40 0.98 -1.61
N ILE A 440 20.72 0.73 -1.62
CA ILE A 440 21.63 1.11 -0.54
C ILE A 440 21.54 2.61 -0.20
N LYS A 441 21.29 3.46 -1.21
CA LYS A 441 21.12 4.92 -1.02
C LYS A 441 19.90 5.29 -0.17
N TYR A 442 18.94 4.38 0.00
CA TYR A 442 17.78 4.53 0.87
C TYR A 442 17.97 3.79 2.20
N ILE A 443 18.51 2.57 2.15
CA ILE A 443 18.68 1.69 3.31
C ILE A 443 19.65 2.30 4.32
N ILE A 444 20.84 2.74 3.90
CA ILE A 444 21.87 3.24 4.83
C ILE A 444 21.39 4.48 5.59
N PRO A 445 20.86 5.55 4.94
CA PRO A 445 20.35 6.69 5.69
C PRO A 445 19.25 6.33 6.68
N LEU A 446 18.33 5.44 6.29
CA LEU A 446 17.25 4.96 7.17
C LEU A 446 17.82 4.23 8.39
N THR A 447 18.75 3.30 8.18
CA THR A 447 19.44 2.58 9.26
C THR A 447 20.15 3.52 10.23
N LEU A 448 20.88 4.51 9.71
CA LEU A 448 21.63 5.46 10.53
C LEU A 448 20.72 6.37 11.37
N VAL A 449 19.60 6.84 10.79
CA VAL A 449 18.60 7.63 11.55
C VAL A 449 18.00 6.79 12.66
N TYR A 450 17.51 5.59 12.35
CA TYR A 450 16.86 4.71 13.33
C TYR A 450 17.82 4.22 14.40
N PHE A 451 19.09 4.01 14.06
CA PHE A 451 20.12 3.72 15.05
C PHE A 451 20.27 4.86 16.06
N ALA A 452 20.50 6.08 15.58
CA ALA A 452 20.70 7.23 16.47
C ALA A 452 19.44 7.55 17.29
N GLU A 453 18.26 7.50 16.67
CA GLU A 453 16.96 7.67 17.29
C GLU A 453 16.71 6.65 18.41
N TYR A 454 16.81 5.36 18.13
CA TYR A 454 16.54 4.35 19.15
C TYR A 454 17.61 4.31 20.24
N LEU A 455 18.85 4.74 19.94
CA LEU A 455 19.89 4.88 20.96
C LEU A 455 19.57 6.01 21.94
N ILE A 456 18.97 7.11 21.47
CA ILE A 456 18.46 8.19 22.33
C ILE A 456 17.29 7.66 23.18
N ASN A 457 16.27 7.09 22.52
CA ASN A 457 15.05 6.60 23.18
C ASN A 457 15.31 5.54 24.26
N GLN A 458 16.16 4.57 23.97
CA GLN A 458 16.34 3.37 24.79
C GLN A 458 17.61 3.39 25.63
N GLY A 459 18.60 4.21 25.24
CA GLY A 459 19.87 4.33 25.96
C GLY A 459 19.97 5.56 26.85
N LEU A 460 19.34 6.68 26.49
CA LEU A 460 19.60 7.99 27.13
C LEU A 460 18.39 8.56 27.89
N TYR A 461 17.15 8.30 27.48
CA TYR A 461 15.96 8.89 28.11
C TYR A 461 15.85 8.62 29.61
N GLU A 462 16.10 7.38 30.05
CA GLU A 462 16.01 6.99 31.47
C GLU A 462 17.01 7.76 32.34
N LEU A 463 18.14 8.18 31.77
CA LEU A 463 19.25 8.86 32.45
C LEU A 463 19.01 10.37 32.61
N ILE A 464 18.06 10.94 31.85
CA ILE A 464 17.79 12.39 31.84
C ILE A 464 16.69 12.71 32.84
N PHE A 465 17.09 13.19 34.03
CA PHE A 465 16.16 13.54 35.10
C PHE A 465 16.36 14.98 35.59
N PHE A 466 15.28 15.76 35.52
CA PHE A 466 15.23 17.11 36.08
C PHE A 466 14.66 17.06 37.50
N HIS A 467 15.48 17.44 38.48
CA HIS A 467 15.08 17.52 39.88
C HIS A 467 14.35 18.84 40.17
N GLY A 468 13.39 18.84 41.12
CA GLY A 468 12.76 20.07 41.60
C GLY A 468 11.62 20.63 40.74
N ILE A 469 11.12 19.86 39.76
CA ILE A 469 9.94 20.20 38.97
C ILE A 469 8.71 19.39 39.40
N PHE A 470 7.52 19.82 38.99
CA PHE A 470 6.24 19.17 39.35
C PHE A 470 6.08 17.72 38.84
N LEU A 471 6.96 17.27 37.94
CA LEU A 471 6.93 15.94 37.33
C LEU A 471 7.89 14.98 38.05
N SER A 472 7.39 13.84 38.51
CA SER A 472 8.23 12.73 38.98
C SER A 472 9.05 12.11 37.85
N HIS A 473 10.12 11.39 38.17
CA HIS A 473 11.00 10.72 37.19
C HIS A 473 10.22 9.83 36.22
N ALA A 474 9.34 8.96 36.75
CA ALA A 474 8.47 8.11 35.94
C ALA A 474 7.45 8.89 35.08
N SER A 475 7.08 10.10 35.48
CA SER A 475 6.19 10.96 34.67
C SER A 475 6.97 11.66 33.56
N GLN A 476 8.19 12.11 33.82
CA GLN A 476 9.08 12.72 32.82
C GLN A 476 9.37 11.73 31.68
N TYR A 477 9.75 10.49 32.01
CA TYR A 477 9.98 9.44 31.02
C TYR A 477 8.76 9.18 30.13
N ARG A 478 7.56 9.10 30.71
CA ARG A 478 6.30 8.96 29.95
C ARG A 478 6.03 10.15 29.03
N TRP A 479 6.31 11.37 29.48
CA TRP A 479 6.21 12.56 28.64
C TRP A 479 7.22 12.55 27.48
N TYR A 480 8.46 12.10 27.73
CA TYR A 480 9.48 11.94 26.68
C TYR A 480 8.97 11.02 25.57
N SER A 481 8.51 9.80 25.93
CA SER A 481 7.94 8.87 24.95
C SER A 481 6.73 9.46 24.21
N GLY A 482 5.83 10.15 24.91
CA GLY A 482 4.65 10.76 24.29
C GLY A 482 5.01 11.85 23.27
N ILE A 483 5.93 12.75 23.63
CA ILE A 483 6.35 13.86 22.75
C ILE A 483 7.11 13.33 21.53
N TYR A 484 7.96 12.32 21.72
CA TYR A 484 8.63 11.62 20.63
C TYR A 484 7.60 11.08 19.62
N GLN A 485 6.57 10.35 20.10
CA GLN A 485 5.53 9.78 19.24
C GLN A 485 4.71 10.86 18.51
N ILE A 486 4.49 12.03 19.13
CA ILE A 486 3.85 13.18 18.47
C ILE A 486 4.71 13.65 17.28
N GLY A 487 6.02 13.78 17.47
CA GLY A 487 6.97 14.15 16.40
C GLY A 487 6.97 13.14 15.26
N VAL A 488 6.99 11.84 15.57
CA VAL A 488 6.90 10.77 14.57
C VAL A 488 5.58 10.86 13.79
N PHE A 489 4.45 11.03 14.46
CA PHE A 489 3.14 11.12 13.81
C PHE A 489 3.03 12.35 12.88
N ILE A 490 3.50 13.51 13.32
CA ILE A 490 3.50 14.75 12.52
C ILE A 490 4.34 14.55 11.25
N SER A 491 5.58 14.06 11.40
CA SER A 491 6.50 13.90 10.26
C SER A 491 6.08 12.80 9.29
N ARG A 492 5.50 11.70 9.76
CA ARG A 492 4.97 10.64 8.89
C ARG A 492 3.75 11.10 8.07
N THR A 493 2.99 12.06 8.58
CA THR A 493 1.87 12.68 7.87
C THR A 493 2.32 13.83 6.95
N SER A 494 3.47 14.45 7.21
CA SER A 494 3.86 15.68 6.53
C SER A 494 4.25 15.50 5.06
N VAL A 495 4.55 14.30 4.57
CA VAL A 495 5.09 14.05 3.20
C VAL A 495 4.18 14.58 2.07
N ILE A 496 2.89 14.74 2.36
CA ILE A 496 1.90 15.30 1.44
C ILE A 496 2.17 16.80 1.20
N PHE A 497 2.67 17.50 2.23
CA PHE A 497 2.95 18.93 2.24
C PHE A 497 4.43 19.26 2.08
N PHE A 498 5.30 18.51 2.77
CA PHE A 498 6.72 18.77 2.88
C PHE A 498 7.52 17.51 2.55
N ARG A 499 8.34 17.58 1.49
CA ARG A 499 9.14 16.46 0.99
C ARG A 499 10.63 16.74 1.14
N ILE A 500 11.34 15.78 1.70
CA ILE A 500 12.77 15.87 1.98
C ILE A 500 13.56 15.20 0.85
N HIS A 501 14.17 16.04 0.01
CA HIS A 501 14.88 15.59 -1.19
C HIS A 501 16.26 15.01 -0.90
N TYR A 502 16.88 15.33 0.23
CA TYR A 502 18.22 14.83 0.60
C TYR A 502 18.15 13.92 1.83
N LEU A 503 18.03 12.60 1.61
CA LEU A 503 17.90 11.63 2.72
C LEU A 503 19.15 11.57 3.60
N TRP A 504 20.34 11.79 3.03
CA TRP A 504 21.61 11.78 3.76
C TRP A 504 21.78 12.94 4.74
N LEU A 505 20.98 14.00 4.62
CA LEU A 505 21.00 15.09 5.59
C LEU A 505 20.38 14.67 6.93
N LEU A 506 19.36 13.82 6.90
CA LEU A 506 18.64 13.35 8.08
C LEU A 506 19.51 12.62 9.11
N PRO A 507 20.34 11.62 8.74
CA PRO A 507 21.23 10.98 9.70
C PRO A 507 22.25 11.97 10.26
N ILE A 508 22.80 12.89 9.45
CA ILE A 508 23.75 13.90 9.97
C ILE A 508 23.11 14.73 11.09
N ILE A 509 21.89 15.22 10.86
CA ILE A 509 21.15 15.99 11.87
C ILE A 509 20.81 15.11 13.08
N GLN A 510 20.43 13.85 12.87
CA GLN A 510 20.10 12.94 13.96
C GLN A 510 21.31 12.60 14.84
N PHE A 511 22.49 12.43 14.25
CA PHE A 511 23.73 12.21 15.00
C PHE A 511 24.20 13.46 15.76
N ILE A 512 23.93 14.66 15.23
CA ILE A 512 24.12 15.91 15.99
C ILE A 512 23.19 15.91 17.21
N ASN A 513 21.92 15.54 17.03
CA ASN A 513 20.95 15.45 18.13
C ASN A 513 21.40 14.42 19.18
N LEU A 514 21.85 13.23 18.76
CA LEU A 514 22.43 12.21 19.64
C LEU A 514 23.61 12.77 20.46
N GLY A 515 24.51 13.52 19.82
CA GLY A 515 25.62 14.19 20.51
C GLY A 515 25.16 15.19 21.57
N LEU A 516 24.09 15.95 21.30
CA LEU A 516 23.49 16.86 22.28
C LEU A 516 22.89 16.11 23.47
N PHE A 517 22.22 14.97 23.24
CA PHE A 517 21.69 14.13 24.31
C PHE A 517 22.80 13.52 25.17
N PHE A 518 23.88 13.01 24.57
CA PHE A 518 25.06 12.56 25.32
C PHE A 518 25.68 13.69 26.15
N ALA A 519 25.80 14.90 25.58
CA ALA A 519 26.29 16.05 26.30
C ALA A 519 25.38 16.42 27.48
N CYS A 520 24.06 16.32 27.33
CA CYS A 520 23.09 16.54 28.40
C CYS A 520 23.24 15.53 29.54
N VAL A 521 23.43 14.24 29.22
CA VAL A 521 23.63 13.18 30.23
C VAL A 521 24.96 13.39 30.97
N TYR A 522 26.05 13.67 30.24
CA TYR A 522 27.39 13.81 30.83
C TYR A 522 27.60 15.14 31.57
N ARG A 523 26.98 16.23 31.11
CA ARG A 523 26.99 17.55 31.76
C ARG A 523 25.56 18.00 32.04
N THR A 524 25.00 17.48 33.13
CA THR A 524 23.63 17.75 33.59
C THR A 524 23.34 19.24 33.83
N GLU A 525 24.36 20.09 33.92
CA GLU A 525 24.23 21.56 34.09
C GLU A 525 24.05 22.33 32.76
N TYR A 526 24.20 21.70 31.59
CA TYR A 526 24.23 22.40 30.30
C TYR A 526 22.85 22.74 29.73
N ILE A 527 21.79 22.06 30.18
CA ILE A 527 20.40 22.34 29.75
C ILE A 527 19.59 22.81 30.96
N PRO A 528 19.23 24.10 31.06
CA PRO A 528 18.61 24.67 32.24
C PRO A 528 17.11 24.37 32.38
N SER A 529 16.48 23.75 31.37
CA SER A 529 15.03 23.62 31.29
C SER A 529 14.59 22.33 30.61
N ILE A 530 13.64 21.64 31.25
CA ILE A 530 12.98 20.45 30.69
C ILE A 530 12.27 20.75 29.36
N TRP A 531 11.79 21.97 29.15
CA TRP A 531 11.11 22.36 27.92
C TRP A 531 12.04 22.32 26.69
N LEU A 532 13.34 22.58 26.89
CA LEU A 532 14.32 22.47 25.82
C LEU A 532 14.52 21.00 25.43
N VAL A 533 14.59 20.11 26.40
CA VAL A 533 14.65 18.66 26.17
C VAL A 533 13.39 18.16 25.46
N PHE A 534 12.19 18.60 25.87
CA PHE A 534 10.95 18.31 25.16
C PHE A 534 11.00 18.76 23.69
N GLY A 535 11.57 19.95 23.42
CA GLY A 535 11.78 20.42 22.05
C GLY A 535 12.72 19.53 21.24
N LEU A 536 13.85 19.09 21.83
CA LEU A 536 14.80 18.19 21.18
C LEU A 536 14.23 16.80 20.91
N ILE A 537 13.41 16.29 21.84
CA ILE A 537 12.68 15.02 21.70
C ILE A 537 11.64 15.10 20.58
N LEU A 538 10.89 16.21 20.51
CA LEU A 538 9.94 16.42 19.41
C LEU A 538 10.69 16.44 18.07
N PHE A 539 11.84 17.12 18.02
CA PHE A 539 12.69 17.19 16.84
C PHE A 539 13.27 15.84 16.43
N GLU A 540 13.68 15.03 17.41
CA GLU A 540 14.11 13.64 17.20
C GLU A 540 13.03 12.82 16.48
N GLY A 541 11.79 12.85 16.99
CA GLY A 541 10.67 12.13 16.38
C GLY A 541 10.33 12.66 14.98
N LEU A 542 10.47 13.97 14.75
CA LEU A 542 10.26 14.57 13.42
C LEU A 542 11.25 14.06 12.38
N ILE A 543 12.52 13.88 12.76
CA ILE A 543 13.55 13.36 11.85
C ILE A 543 13.34 11.87 11.58
N GLY A 544 13.04 11.09 12.61
CA GLY A 544 12.78 9.65 12.51
C GLY A 544 11.62 9.32 11.57
N GLY A 545 10.44 9.87 11.86
CA GLY A 545 9.27 9.67 11.01
C GLY A 545 9.44 10.29 9.60
N GLY A 546 10.15 11.42 9.50
CA GLY A 546 10.49 12.05 8.23
C GLY A 546 11.39 11.18 7.36
N ALA A 547 12.41 10.53 7.94
CA ALA A 547 13.31 9.62 7.23
C ALA A 547 12.56 8.40 6.68
N TYR A 548 11.69 7.80 7.49
CA TYR A 548 10.88 6.66 7.10
C TYR A 548 9.98 6.99 5.91
N VAL A 549 9.09 7.99 6.05
CA VAL A 549 8.08 8.28 5.03
C VAL A 549 8.71 8.74 3.72
N ASN A 550 9.77 9.57 3.77
CA ASN A 550 10.42 10.07 2.56
C ASN A 550 11.23 8.98 1.83
N THR A 551 11.72 7.98 2.56
CA THR A 551 12.40 6.82 1.98
C THR A 551 11.43 6.01 1.13
N PHE A 552 10.31 5.56 1.71
CA PHE A 552 9.33 4.76 0.97
C PHE A 552 8.63 5.55 -0.12
N TYR A 553 8.31 6.83 0.13
CA TYR A 553 7.74 7.71 -0.88
C TYR A 553 8.63 7.85 -2.12
N LYS A 554 9.96 7.97 -1.93
CA LYS A 554 10.90 8.00 -3.05
C LYS A 554 11.01 6.67 -3.77
N ILE A 555 11.03 5.55 -3.04
CA ILE A 555 11.05 4.22 -3.65
C ILE A 555 9.81 4.05 -4.54
N SER A 556 8.61 4.44 -4.08
CA SER A 556 7.39 4.39 -4.91
C SER A 556 7.42 5.28 -6.14
N LYS A 557 8.26 6.32 -6.17
CA LYS A 557 8.32 7.27 -7.30
C LYS A 557 9.48 7.00 -8.26
N GLU A 558 10.65 6.65 -7.74
CA GLU A 558 11.90 6.52 -8.49
C GLU A 558 12.12 5.09 -9.01
N ILE A 559 11.53 4.08 -8.38
CA ILE A 559 11.70 2.67 -8.80
C ILE A 559 10.58 2.28 -9.79
N PRO A 560 10.93 1.63 -10.93
CA PRO A 560 9.97 1.09 -11.88
C PRO A 560 8.96 0.15 -11.22
N GLU A 561 7.71 0.14 -11.72
CA GLU A 561 6.60 -0.64 -11.14
C GLU A 561 6.95 -2.12 -10.96
N ARG A 562 7.65 -2.70 -11.95
CA ARG A 562 8.10 -4.10 -11.96
C ARG A 562 8.98 -4.49 -10.76
N ASP A 563 9.85 -3.59 -10.31
CA ASP A 563 10.82 -3.85 -9.23
C ASP A 563 10.40 -3.20 -7.90
N ARG A 564 9.31 -2.42 -7.90
CA ARG A 564 8.83 -1.64 -6.76
C ARG A 564 8.40 -2.54 -5.60
N GLU A 565 7.68 -3.61 -5.87
CA GLU A 565 7.24 -4.56 -4.83
C GLU A 565 8.45 -5.12 -4.05
N PHE A 566 9.44 -5.69 -4.76
CA PHE A 566 10.66 -6.20 -4.12
C PHE A 566 11.44 -5.10 -3.38
N SER A 567 11.57 -3.92 -3.99
CA SER A 567 12.32 -2.79 -3.43
C SER A 567 11.70 -2.23 -2.14
N MET A 568 10.37 -2.12 -2.09
CA MET A 568 9.64 -1.73 -0.88
C MET A 568 9.92 -2.70 0.26
N GLY A 569 9.90 -4.00 -0.03
CA GLY A 569 10.12 -5.01 1.00
C GLY A 569 11.56 -5.01 1.54
N VAL A 570 12.56 -4.96 0.66
CA VAL A 570 13.97 -4.95 1.07
C VAL A 570 14.35 -3.67 1.80
N ALA A 571 13.83 -2.51 1.37
CA ALA A 571 14.16 -1.25 2.03
C ALA A 571 13.71 -1.20 3.49
N SER A 572 12.61 -1.89 3.84
CA SER A 572 12.13 -2.02 5.22
C SER A 572 13.07 -2.75 6.17
N VAL A 573 14.11 -3.43 5.67
CA VAL A 573 15.15 -4.02 6.52
C VAL A 573 15.98 -2.94 7.22
N GLY A 574 16.09 -1.76 6.61
CA GLY A 574 16.97 -0.69 7.07
C GLY A 574 16.66 -0.20 8.48
N ASP A 575 15.38 -0.01 8.81
CA ASP A 575 14.96 0.46 10.14
C ASP A 575 15.31 -0.56 11.25
N SER A 576 15.09 -1.84 10.97
CA SER A 576 15.20 -2.93 11.94
C SER A 576 16.65 -3.24 12.25
N PHE A 577 17.56 -3.09 11.28
CA PHE A 577 18.99 -3.09 11.56
C PHE A 577 19.39 -1.95 12.49
N GLY A 578 18.88 -0.75 12.25
CA GLY A 578 19.18 0.42 13.09
C GLY A 578 18.72 0.21 14.54
N ILE A 579 17.47 -0.21 14.72
CA ILE A 579 16.86 -0.50 16.03
C ILE A 579 17.63 -1.61 16.77
N THR A 580 17.96 -2.71 16.07
CA THR A 580 18.68 -3.83 16.68
C THR A 580 20.07 -3.42 17.15
N PHE A 581 20.82 -2.69 16.32
CA PHE A 581 22.15 -2.23 16.69
C PHE A 581 22.11 -1.21 17.84
N ALA A 582 21.10 -0.34 17.87
CA ALA A 582 20.87 0.57 18.98
C ALA A 582 20.56 -0.19 20.29
N GLY A 583 19.69 -1.19 20.25
CA GLY A 583 19.37 -2.04 21.41
C GLY A 583 20.59 -2.79 21.96
N LEU A 584 21.43 -3.34 21.08
CA LEU A 584 22.69 -4.00 21.46
C LEU A 584 23.68 -3.03 22.13
N LEU A 585 23.75 -1.79 21.66
CA LEU A 585 24.69 -0.78 22.18
C LEU A 585 24.15 -0.05 23.43
N ALA A 586 22.83 0.04 23.59
CA ALA A 586 22.20 0.67 24.75
C ALA A 586 22.56 -0.04 26.07
N ILE A 587 22.65 -1.39 26.05
CA ILE A 587 23.00 -2.20 27.24
C ILE A 587 24.38 -1.83 27.81
N PRO A 588 25.50 -1.91 27.05
CA PRO A 588 26.81 -1.54 27.57
C PRO A 588 26.93 -0.06 27.91
N ILE A 589 26.25 0.84 27.18
CA ILE A 589 26.23 2.27 27.50
C ILE A 589 25.55 2.52 28.85
N HIS A 590 24.38 1.92 29.07
CA HIS A 590 23.67 2.01 30.35
C HIS A 590 24.54 1.49 31.50
N ASN A 591 25.16 0.32 31.32
CA ASN A 591 26.05 -0.27 32.33
C ASN A 591 27.27 0.61 32.62
N ALA A 592 27.86 1.25 31.61
CA ALA A 592 29.01 2.12 31.78
C ALA A 592 28.67 3.46 32.45
N ILE A 593 27.44 3.95 32.31
CA ILE A 593 26.97 5.20 32.93
C ILE A 593 26.44 4.97 34.36
N CYS A 594 25.86 3.78 34.62
CA CYS A 594 25.38 3.37 35.94
C CYS A 594 26.50 2.89 36.89
N GLN A 595 27.72 2.65 36.38
CA GLN A 595 28.95 2.43 37.17
C GLN A 595 29.56 3.76 37.58
#